data_AF-A0AAV7Z4X2-F1
#
_entry.id   AF-A0AAV7Z4X2-F1
#
_cell.length_a   1.000
_cell.length_b   1.000
_cell.length_c   1.000
_cell.angle_alpha   90.00
_cell.angle_beta   90.00
_cell.angle_gamma   90.00
#
_symmetry.space_group_name_H-M   'P 1'
#
loop_
_entity.id
_entity.type
_entity.pdbx_description
1 polymer ?
#
loop_
_entity_poly.entity_id
_entity_poly.type
_entity_poly.pdbx_seq_one_letter_code
_entity_poly.pdbx_strand_id
1 'polypeptide(L)'
;MSVMVWGGISWHGKTEIVFTKGFYKNSKSGINSKVDTNLLKHDLLSFEQKKYQDENWEFLQDNAPIHKSKIALKWFNGNSIQFIVFPPGSPDLNPIEKIWKELKDMVETDNPSNLKELRFSIKKNGKKLR
;
A
#
# COMPACT_ATOMS: atom_id res chain seq x y z
N MET A 1 -5.28 17.52 -8.02
CA MET A 1 -6.11 16.74 -7.04
C MET A 1 -5.23 15.65 -6.45
N SER A 2 -5.57 15.10 -5.28
CA SER A 2 -4.78 14.02 -4.67
C SER A 2 -5.69 12.96 -4.07
N VAL A 3 -5.29 11.69 -4.21
CA VAL A 3 -5.86 10.55 -3.50
C VAL A 3 -4.73 9.75 -2.90
N MET A 4 -5.01 9.07 -1.80
CA MET A 4 -4.06 8.16 -1.19
C MET A 4 -4.54 6.74 -1.41
N VAL A 5 -3.59 5.89 -1.77
CA VAL A 5 -3.84 4.49 -2.06
C VAL A 5 -2.81 3.63 -1.34
N TRP A 6 -3.18 2.38 -1.13
CA TRP A 6 -2.30 1.32 -0.67
C TRP A 6 -2.30 0.21 -1.72
N GLY A 7 -1.16 -0.48 -1.81
CA GLY A 7 -1.00 -1.72 -2.54
C GLY A 7 0.28 -2.40 -2.09
N GLY A 8 0.35 -3.71 -2.32
CA GLY A 8 1.52 -4.54 -2.09
C GLY A 8 1.93 -5.25 -3.37
N ILE A 9 3.21 -5.63 -3.44
CA ILE A 9 3.78 -6.44 -4.51
C ILE A 9 4.53 -7.61 -3.90
N SER A 10 4.64 -8.68 -4.67
CA SER A 10 5.37 -9.87 -4.32
C SER A 10 5.76 -10.66 -5.56
N TRP A 11 6.58 -11.69 -5.39
CA TRP A 11 6.92 -12.61 -6.49
C TRP A 11 5.68 -13.25 -7.13
N HIS A 12 4.62 -13.47 -6.35
CA HIS A 12 3.35 -14.09 -6.78
C HIS A 12 2.36 -13.08 -7.40
N GLY A 13 2.83 -11.85 -7.62
CA GLY A 13 2.09 -10.73 -8.20
C GLY A 13 1.80 -9.63 -7.19
N LYS A 14 0.77 -8.84 -7.46
CA LYS A 14 0.42 -7.65 -6.67
C LYS A 14 -0.95 -7.78 -6.02
N THR A 15 -1.18 -7.02 -4.96
CA THR A 15 -2.51 -6.85 -4.39
C THR A 15 -3.39 -5.99 -5.30
N GLU A 16 -4.68 -5.90 -4.95
CA GLU A 16 -5.52 -4.83 -5.47
C GLU A 16 -5.07 -3.47 -4.90
N ILE A 17 -5.34 -2.40 -5.66
CA ILE A 17 -5.10 -1.03 -5.18
C ILE A 17 -6.31 -0.59 -4.35
N VAL A 18 -6.06 -0.23 -3.09
CA VAL A 18 -7.10 0.17 -2.14
C VAL A 18 -7.01 1.65 -1.85
N PHE A 19 -8.14 2.35 -2.00
CA PHE A 19 -8.23 3.77 -1.69
C PHE A 19 -8.42 3.95 -0.19
N THR A 20 -7.50 4.66 0.46
CA THR A 20 -7.62 4.93 1.89
C THR A 20 -8.69 6.00 2.11
N LYS A 21 -9.63 5.75 3.03
CA LYS A 21 -10.60 6.75 3.48
C LYS A 21 -9.90 7.65 4.50
N GLY A 22 -9.62 8.92 4.17
CA GLY A 22 -9.13 9.86 5.19
C GLY A 22 -8.33 11.08 4.73
N PHE A 23 -7.78 11.11 3.52
CA PHE A 23 -7.10 12.33 3.03
C PHE A 23 -8.07 13.30 2.35
N TYR A 24 -8.88 13.99 3.16
CA TYR A 24 -9.36 15.32 2.78
C TYR A 24 -8.37 16.32 3.39
N LYS A 25 -7.87 17.26 2.58
CA LYS A 25 -6.83 18.27 2.92
C LYS A 25 -7.07 19.11 4.20
N ASN A 26 -8.15 18.89 4.94
CA ASN A 26 -8.52 19.62 6.16
C ASN A 26 -8.48 18.78 7.46
N SER A 27 -8.04 17.52 7.44
CA SER A 27 -7.82 16.73 8.66
C SER A 27 -6.36 16.87 9.12
N LYS A 28 -6.13 17.44 10.30
CA LYS A 28 -4.81 17.52 10.99
C LYS A 28 -4.21 16.13 11.32
N SER A 29 -4.92 15.06 11.03
CA SER A 29 -4.49 13.68 11.24
C SER A 29 -4.24 13.04 9.88
N GLY A 30 -2.98 12.67 9.61
CA GLY A 30 -2.62 11.72 8.53
C GLY A 30 -3.34 10.38 8.72
N ILE A 31 -2.99 9.35 7.92
CA ILE A 31 -3.53 8.00 8.11
C ILE A 31 -3.43 7.65 9.60
N ASN A 32 -4.57 7.49 10.27
CA ASN A 32 -4.59 6.98 11.63
C ASN A 32 -4.12 5.53 11.59
N SER A 33 -3.24 5.13 12.49
CA SER A 33 -2.75 3.75 12.63
C SER A 33 -3.87 2.70 12.65
N LYS A 34 -5.09 3.04 13.07
CA LYS A 34 -6.27 2.15 12.99
C LYS A 34 -6.76 1.87 11.57
N VAL A 35 -6.69 2.88 10.69
CA VAL A 35 -7.07 2.76 9.27
C VAL A 35 -6.06 1.88 8.55
N ASP A 36 -4.79 2.02 8.90
CA ASP A 36 -3.69 1.19 8.38
C ASP A 36 -3.89 -0.30 8.73
N THR A 37 -4.16 -0.63 10.00
CA THR A 37 -4.35 -2.03 10.42
C THR A 37 -5.56 -2.72 9.80
N ASN A 38 -6.66 -2.01 9.54
CA ASN A 38 -7.83 -2.62 8.91
C ASN A 38 -7.56 -2.94 7.44
N LEU A 39 -6.84 -2.05 6.76
CA LEU A 39 -6.45 -2.24 5.38
C LEU A 39 -5.49 -3.43 5.27
N LEU A 40 -4.46 -3.47 6.11
CA LEU A 40 -3.53 -4.61 6.20
C LEU A 40 -4.29 -5.90 6.51
N LYS A 41 -5.23 -5.89 7.45
CA LYS A 41 -6.00 -7.10 7.81
C LYS A 41 -6.80 -7.67 6.65
N HIS A 42 -7.45 -6.83 5.85
CA HIS A 42 -8.28 -7.33 4.77
C HIS A 42 -7.46 -7.65 3.52
N ASP A 43 -6.56 -6.77 3.10
CA ASP A 43 -5.90 -6.92 1.81
C ASP A 43 -4.62 -7.75 1.89
N LEU A 44 -3.78 -7.56 2.91
CA LEU A 44 -2.52 -8.31 3.05
C LEU A 44 -2.79 -9.78 3.39
N LEU A 45 -3.60 -10.06 4.42
CA LEU A 45 -3.87 -11.44 4.83
C LEU A 45 -4.66 -12.22 3.78
N SER A 46 -5.62 -11.58 3.09
CA SER A 46 -6.35 -12.27 2.00
C SER A 46 -5.46 -12.56 0.80
N PHE A 47 -4.51 -11.66 0.50
CA PHE A 47 -3.53 -11.90 -0.55
C PHE A 47 -2.59 -13.05 -0.18
N GLU A 48 -2.08 -13.02 1.05
CA GLU A 48 -1.23 -14.05 1.63
C GLU A 48 -1.88 -15.44 1.56
N GLN A 49 -3.07 -15.60 2.12
CA GLN A 49 -3.80 -16.86 2.13
C GLN A 49 -4.02 -17.41 0.71
N LYS A 50 -4.25 -16.51 -0.25
CA LYS A 50 -4.50 -16.88 -1.65
C LYS A 50 -3.23 -17.23 -2.43
N LYS A 51 -2.09 -16.60 -2.10
CA LYS A 51 -0.87 -16.62 -2.93
C LYS A 51 0.28 -17.41 -2.34
N TYR A 52 0.43 -17.38 -1.03
CA TYR A 52 1.52 -18.05 -0.31
C TYR A 52 1.10 -19.39 0.26
N GLN A 53 -0.17 -19.56 0.66
CA GLN A 53 -0.68 -20.81 1.27
C GLN A 53 0.18 -21.25 2.47
N ASP A 54 1.09 -22.20 2.29
CA ASP A 54 2.00 -22.72 3.32
C ASP A 54 3.45 -22.20 3.16
N GLU A 55 3.72 -21.36 2.15
CA GLU A 55 5.03 -20.76 1.93
C GLU A 55 5.32 -19.66 2.97
N ASN A 56 6.54 -19.67 3.51
CA ASN A 56 7.02 -18.60 4.35
C ASN A 56 7.20 -17.31 3.55
N TRP A 57 6.82 -16.19 4.16
CA TRP A 57 6.98 -14.86 3.58
C TRP A 57 7.32 -13.84 4.67
N GLU A 58 7.96 -12.77 4.25
CA GLU A 58 8.27 -11.63 5.11
C GLU A 58 7.64 -10.37 4.53
N PHE A 59 7.13 -9.51 5.40
CA PHE A 59 6.52 -8.25 5.01
C PHE A 59 7.56 -7.15 4.96
N LEU A 60 7.63 -6.48 3.81
CA LEU A 60 8.42 -5.27 3.64
C LEU A 60 7.50 -4.03 3.65
N GLN A 61 7.80 -3.08 4.54
CA GLN A 61 7.16 -1.76 4.57
C GLN A 61 8.21 -0.66 4.73
N ASP A 62 7.87 0.54 4.29
CA ASP A 62 8.76 1.68 4.48
C ASP A 62 8.86 2.08 5.96
N ASN A 63 9.82 2.96 6.27
CA ASN A 63 10.06 3.43 7.63
C ASN A 63 9.12 4.57 8.07
N ALA A 64 7.98 4.78 7.40
CA ALA A 64 7.05 5.86 7.74
C ALA A 64 6.57 5.74 9.20
N PRO A 65 6.43 6.87 9.94
CA PRO A 65 6.05 6.84 11.35
C PRO A 65 4.74 6.11 11.64
N ILE A 66 3.80 6.09 10.69
CA ILE A 66 2.50 5.42 10.82
C ILE A 66 2.64 3.89 11.00
N HIS A 67 3.63 3.30 10.33
CA HIS A 67 3.90 1.87 10.35
C HIS A 67 4.66 1.42 11.60
N LYS A 68 5.27 2.38 12.32
CA LYS A 68 5.93 2.16 13.63
C LYS A 68 5.01 2.37 14.82
N SER A 69 3.71 2.63 14.58
CA SER A 69 2.76 2.81 15.67
C SER A 69 2.64 1.54 16.52
N LYS A 70 2.45 1.69 17.84
CA LYS A 70 2.24 0.55 18.76
C LYS A 70 1.07 -0.34 18.31
N ILE A 71 0.06 0.25 17.68
CA ILE A 71 -1.13 -0.46 17.19
C ILE A 71 -0.75 -1.35 16.00
N ALA A 72 -0.02 -0.80 15.01
CA ALA A 72 0.47 -1.58 13.88
C ALA A 72 1.37 -2.71 14.35
N LEU A 73 2.41 -2.42 15.14
CA LEU A 73 3.35 -3.43 15.65
C LEU A 73 2.65 -4.55 16.44
N LYS A 74 1.68 -4.21 17.30
CA LYS A 74 0.89 -5.22 18.02
C LYS A 74 0.07 -6.09 17.07
N TRP A 75 -0.49 -5.51 16.01
CA TRP A 75 -1.24 -6.26 15.01
C TRP A 75 -0.34 -7.25 14.25
N PHE A 76 0.82 -6.81 13.77
CA PHE A 76 1.75 -7.68 13.07
C PHE A 76 2.26 -8.83 13.95
N ASN A 77 2.65 -8.53 15.19
CA ASN A 77 3.04 -9.56 16.16
C ASN A 77 1.90 -10.56 16.44
N GLY A 78 0.66 -10.07 16.55
CA GLY A 78 -0.51 -10.91 16.80
C GLY A 78 -0.93 -11.81 15.62
N ASN A 79 -0.44 -11.53 14.41
CA ASN A 79 -0.68 -12.35 13.22
C ASN A 79 0.58 -13.12 12.76
N SER A 80 1.62 -13.17 13.59
CA SER A 80 2.89 -13.86 13.28
C SER A 80 3.57 -13.39 11.99
N ILE A 81 3.37 -12.13 11.60
CA ILE A 81 3.97 -11.57 10.38
C ILE A 81 5.40 -11.14 10.69
N GLN A 82 6.36 -11.72 9.95
CA GLN A 82 7.77 -11.31 10.02
C GLN A 82 8.01 -10.05 9.18
N PHE A 83 8.97 -9.22 9.60
CA PHE A 83 9.30 -7.97 8.91
C PHE A 83 10.73 -7.94 8.42
N ILE A 84 10.89 -7.38 7.23
CA ILE A 84 12.18 -6.91 6.77
C ILE A 84 12.37 -5.47 7.23
N VAL A 85 13.40 -5.23 8.05
CA VAL A 85 13.77 -3.89 8.49
C VAL A 85 14.59 -3.20 7.41
N PHE A 86 14.05 -2.13 6.83
CA PHE A 86 14.78 -1.31 5.88
C PHE A 86 15.72 -0.31 6.56
N PRO A 87 16.89 -0.02 5.97
CA PRO A 87 17.71 1.11 6.40
C PRO A 87 16.93 2.42 6.24
N PRO A 88 16.99 3.35 7.21
CA PRO A 88 16.35 4.66 7.09
C PRO A 88 16.84 5.43 5.85
N GLY A 89 15.94 6.17 5.19
CA GLY A 89 16.31 7.05 4.08
C GLY A 89 16.66 6.35 2.76
N SER A 90 16.28 5.08 2.58
CA SER A 90 16.57 4.30 1.36
C SER A 90 15.30 3.91 0.58
N PRO A 91 14.49 4.88 0.09
CA PRO A 91 13.31 4.57 -0.72
C PRO A 91 13.68 3.84 -2.02
N ASP A 92 14.87 4.12 -2.58
CA ASP A 92 15.35 3.49 -3.83
C ASP A 92 15.52 1.97 -3.74
N LEU A 93 15.66 1.44 -2.52
CA LEU A 93 15.76 0.01 -2.28
C LEU A 93 14.39 -0.68 -2.27
N ASN A 94 13.29 0.06 -2.11
CA ASN A 94 11.95 -0.49 -2.04
C ASN A 94 11.41 -0.77 -3.45
N PRO A 95 11.26 -2.05 -3.87
CA PRO A 95 10.92 -2.37 -5.26
C PRO A 95 9.58 -1.78 -5.71
N ILE A 96 8.67 -1.50 -4.77
CA ILE A 96 7.34 -0.94 -5.08
C ILE A 96 7.40 0.51 -5.56
N GLU A 97 8.46 1.26 -5.26
CA GLU A 97 8.58 2.66 -5.71
C GLU A 97 8.61 2.77 -7.23
N LYS A 98 9.23 1.78 -7.91
CA LYS A 98 9.22 1.70 -9.38
C LYS A 98 7.81 1.49 -9.92
N ILE A 99 7.03 0.62 -9.26
CA ILE A 99 5.64 0.33 -9.62
C ILE A 99 4.75 1.56 -9.38
N TRP A 100 4.98 2.31 -8.30
CA TRP A 100 4.27 3.56 -8.04
C TRP A 100 4.60 4.64 -9.06
N LYS A 101 5.87 4.74 -9.47
CA LYS A 101 6.28 5.64 -10.55
C LYS A 101 5.57 5.28 -11.86
N GLU A 102 5.57 4.02 -12.25
CA GLU A 102 4.90 3.57 -13.48
C GLU A 102 3.39 3.88 -13.44
N LEU A 103 2.72 3.60 -12.32
CA LEU A 103 1.31 3.93 -12.16
C LEU A 103 1.05 5.44 -12.30
N LYS A 104 1.90 6.26 -11.70
CA LYS A 104 1.79 7.71 -11.76
C LYS A 104 1.92 8.22 -13.19
N ASP A 105 2.93 7.76 -13.92
CA ASP A 105 3.18 8.13 -15.31
C ASP A 105 1.96 7.75 -16.21
N MET A 106 1.34 6.58 -15.98
CA MET A 106 0.13 6.18 -16.70
C MET A 106 -1.10 7.05 -16.34
N VAL A 107 -1.26 7.42 -15.07
CA VAL A 107 -2.37 8.26 -14.62
C VAL A 107 -2.22 9.70 -15.13
N GLU A 108 -0.99 10.21 -15.18
CA GLU A 108 -0.69 11.52 -15.77
C GLU A 108 -1.02 11.54 -17.27
N THR A 109 -0.73 10.45 -17.99
CA THR A 109 -1.09 10.29 -19.40
C THR A 109 -2.61 10.30 -19.63
N ASP A 110 -3.40 9.71 -18.73
CA ASP A 110 -4.87 9.72 -18.80
C ASP A 110 -5.47 11.12 -18.48
N ASN A 111 -4.68 12.07 -17.95
CA ASN A 111 -5.03 13.46 -17.62
C ASN A 111 -6.42 13.67 -16.96
N PRO A 112 -6.68 13.07 -15.79
CA PRO A 112 -7.99 13.15 -15.14
C PRO A 112 -8.33 14.57 -14.65
N SER A 113 -9.52 15.05 -14.98
CA SER A 113 -9.99 16.41 -14.66
C SER A 113 -10.69 16.53 -13.31
N ASN A 114 -11.17 15.42 -12.75
CA ASN A 114 -11.87 15.36 -11.48
C ASN A 114 -11.52 14.12 -10.65
N LEU A 115 -11.99 14.09 -9.40
CA LEU A 115 -11.70 13.03 -8.43
C LEU A 115 -12.26 11.65 -8.84
N LYS A 116 -13.37 11.63 -9.58
CA LYS A 116 -13.98 10.39 -10.10
C LYS A 116 -13.11 9.81 -11.21
N GLU A 117 -12.69 10.64 -12.15
CA GLU A 117 -11.76 10.25 -13.23
C GLU A 117 -10.41 9.81 -12.68
N LEU A 118 -9.86 10.52 -11.69
CA LEU A 118 -8.60 10.15 -11.04
C LEU A 118 -8.67 8.75 -10.42
N ARG A 119 -9.73 8.47 -9.66
CA ARG A 119 -9.95 7.14 -9.07
C ARG A 119 -10.16 6.05 -10.13
N PHE A 120 -10.86 6.39 -11.21
CA PHE A 120 -11.07 5.47 -12.32
C PHE A 120 -9.76 5.13 -13.04
N SER A 121 -8.96 6.15 -13.38
CA SER A 121 -7.65 5.98 -14.03
C SER A 121 -6.71 5.14 -13.17
N ILE A 122 -6.63 5.41 -11.86
CA ILE A 122 -5.83 4.61 -10.93
C ILE A 122 -6.27 3.14 -10.92
N LYS A 123 -7.58 2.86 -10.84
CA LYS A 123 -8.07 1.46 -10.88
C LYS A 123 -7.78 0.78 -12.22
N LYS A 124 -7.99 1.50 -13.32
CA LYS A 124 -7.76 1.01 -14.69
C LYS A 124 -6.30 0.67 -14.91
N ASN A 125 -5.38 1.59 -14.60
CA ASN A 125 -3.95 1.42 -14.82
C ASN A 125 -3.31 0.51 -13.78
N GLY A 126 -3.81 0.52 -12.54
CA GLY A 126 -3.39 -0.41 -11.49
C GLY A 126 -3.56 -1.88 -11.86
N LYS A 127 -4.51 -2.23 -12.74
CA LYS A 127 -4.67 -3.60 -13.27
C LYS A 127 -3.63 -3.99 -14.31
N LYS A 128 -2.93 -3.02 -14.91
CA LYS A 128 -1.93 -3.24 -15.96
C LYS A 128 -0.52 -3.43 -15.40
N LEU A 129 -0.28 -2.96 -14.17
CA LEU A 129 0.99 -3.15 -13.46
C LEU A 129 1.29 -4.64 -13.33
N ARG A 130 2.56 -5.00 -13.55
CA ARG A 130 3.05 -6.39 -13.52
C ARG A 130 3.85 -6.65 -12.27
#